data_AF-A0A961JJ89-F1
#
_entry.id   AF-A0A961JJ89-F1
#
_cell.length_a   1.000
_cell.length_b   1.000
_cell.length_c   1.000
_cell.angle_alpha   90.00
_cell.angle_beta   90.00
_cell.angle_gamma   90.00
#
_symmetry.space_group_name_H-M   'P 1'
#
loop_
_entity.id
_entity.type
_entity.pdbx_description
1 polymer ?
#
loop_
_entity_poly.entity_id
_entity_poly.type
_entity_poly.pdbx_seq_one_letter_code
_entity_poly.pdbx_strand_id
1 'polypeptide(L)'
;MQFIDQAPAYKRKSITFAKAVAQGRARVKAETDADRLAVCFRPDLKTAIAFDMDIEDRLDFNALSTSEKADLLIDELLPKFCHPDLLPLTGRSAWHVRFVIDGTVERTLRFDDRGLHDVSHEDAWPEIEIETDILTLLAMLRAEIARFHMTKPRYPEVPRVQDGEEVMDEDVTGW
;
A
#
# COMPACT_ATOMS: atom_id res chain seq x y z
N MET A 1 -10.24 17.39 11.94
CA MET A 1 -9.98 16.19 12.79
C MET A 1 -8.84 15.51 12.11
N GLN A 2 -7.65 15.58 12.71
CA GLN A 2 -6.40 15.21 12.05
C GLN A 2 -6.38 13.71 11.71
N PHE A 3 -5.95 13.37 10.49
CA PHE A 3 -5.61 12.00 10.08
C PHE A 3 -4.55 11.44 11.03
N ILE A 4 -3.63 12.28 11.53
CA ILE A 4 -2.48 11.95 12.38
C ILE A 4 -2.43 12.88 13.60
N ASP A 5 -3.36 12.67 14.54
CA ASP A 5 -3.35 13.37 15.83
C ASP A 5 -2.12 12.92 16.66
N GLN A 6 -1.33 13.88 17.10
CA GLN A 6 0.08 13.73 17.48
C GLN A 6 0.42 12.59 18.47
N ALA A 7 1.61 12.03 18.22
CA ALA A 7 2.50 11.04 18.89
C ALA A 7 2.10 10.17 20.13
N PRO A 8 1.21 10.51 21.06
CA PRO A 8 0.71 9.53 22.06
C PRO A 8 -0.77 9.14 21.91
N ALA A 9 -1.55 9.84 21.06
CA ALA A 9 -3.00 9.65 20.94
C ALA A 9 -3.42 8.45 20.05
N TYR A 10 -2.51 7.91 19.23
CA TYR A 10 -2.78 6.78 18.31
C TYR A 10 -3.41 5.56 18.98
N LYS A 11 -3.05 5.27 20.22
CA LYS A 11 -3.53 4.08 20.94
C LYS A 11 -5.04 4.02 21.13
N ARG A 12 -5.78 5.14 21.05
CA ARG A 12 -7.23 5.16 21.29
C ARG A 12 -8.11 4.98 20.03
N LYS A 13 -7.59 5.22 18.82
CA LYS A 13 -8.37 5.13 17.56
C LYS A 13 -7.77 4.22 16.48
N SER A 14 -6.65 3.54 16.75
CA SER A 14 -6.02 2.58 15.84
C SER A 14 -6.44 1.13 16.15
N ILE A 15 -6.53 0.27 15.14
CA ILE A 15 -6.74 -1.18 15.31
C ILE A 15 -5.75 -1.92 14.42
N THR A 16 -5.04 -2.92 14.93
CA THR A 16 -4.18 -3.74 14.07
C THR A 16 -5.03 -4.61 13.15
N PHE A 17 -4.52 -4.95 11.98
CA PHE A 17 -5.22 -5.81 11.03
C PHE A 17 -5.69 -7.13 11.67
N ALA A 18 -4.80 -7.83 12.39
CA ALA A 18 -5.14 -9.06 13.10
C ALA A 18 -6.28 -8.89 14.12
N LYS A 19 -6.34 -7.74 14.81
CA LYS A 19 -7.41 -7.44 15.77
C LYS A 19 -8.73 -7.08 15.06
N ALA A 20 -8.68 -6.38 13.92
CA ALA A 20 -9.86 -6.10 13.11
C ALA A 20 -10.50 -7.38 12.59
N VAL A 21 -9.68 -8.33 12.11
CA VAL A 21 -10.14 -9.67 11.69
C VAL A 21 -10.76 -10.45 12.86
N ALA A 22 -10.07 -10.51 14.01
CA ALA A 22 -10.59 -11.20 15.19
C ALA A 22 -11.92 -10.62 15.72
N GLN A 23 -12.17 -9.32 15.48
CA GLN A 23 -13.42 -8.64 15.84
C GLN A 23 -14.49 -8.71 14.75
N GLY A 24 -14.22 -9.36 13.61
CA GLY A 24 -15.14 -9.41 12.48
C GLY A 24 -15.34 -8.09 11.74
N ARG A 25 -14.45 -7.12 11.93
CA ARG A 25 -14.48 -5.78 11.29
C ARG A 25 -13.69 -5.71 9.99
N ALA A 26 -12.87 -6.72 9.74
CA ALA A 26 -12.16 -6.90 8.48
C ALA A 26 -12.15 -8.37 8.12
N ARG A 27 -12.11 -8.68 6.84
CA ARG A 27 -11.86 -10.01 6.30
C ARG A 27 -10.78 -9.90 5.24
N VAL A 28 -9.99 -10.96 5.11
CA VAL A 28 -9.03 -11.09 4.03
C VAL A 28 -9.18 -12.44 3.36
N LYS A 29 -9.17 -12.42 2.04
CA LYS A 29 -8.85 -13.57 1.21
C LYS A 29 -7.51 -13.27 0.57
N ALA A 30 -6.61 -14.22 0.63
CA ALA A 30 -5.27 -14.05 0.11
C ALA A 30 -4.81 -15.36 -0.52
N GLU A 31 -4.18 -15.26 -1.68
CA GLU A 31 -3.47 -16.37 -2.28
C GLU A 31 -2.26 -16.78 -1.43
N THR A 32 -1.70 -17.95 -1.75
CA THR A 32 -0.42 -18.38 -1.17
C THR A 32 0.67 -17.35 -1.47
N ASP A 33 1.53 -17.11 -0.46
CA ASP A 33 2.65 -16.14 -0.48
C ASP A 33 2.25 -14.65 -0.60
N ALA A 34 0.97 -14.31 -0.44
CA ALA A 34 0.49 -12.93 -0.49
C ALA A 34 1.14 -11.99 0.54
N ASP A 35 1.61 -12.52 1.66
CA ASP A 35 2.32 -11.78 2.70
C ASP A 35 3.63 -11.16 2.18
N ARG A 36 4.21 -11.70 1.11
CA ARG A 36 5.42 -11.14 0.49
C ARG A 36 5.21 -9.74 -0.08
N LEU A 37 3.99 -9.39 -0.51
CA LEU A 37 3.69 -8.05 -1.01
C LEU A 37 3.99 -6.96 0.04
N ALA A 38 3.86 -7.28 1.33
CA ALA A 38 4.10 -6.31 2.41
C ALA A 38 5.54 -5.74 2.40
N VAL A 39 6.51 -6.43 1.79
CA VAL A 39 7.88 -5.94 1.66
C VAL A 39 7.97 -4.65 0.84
N CYS A 40 7.05 -4.47 -0.12
CA CYS A 40 7.00 -3.34 -1.04
C CYS A 40 6.38 -2.08 -0.42
N PHE A 41 5.84 -2.16 0.79
CA PHE A 41 5.18 -1.04 1.45
C PHE A 41 6.02 -0.51 2.63
N ARG A 42 6.24 0.79 2.63
CA ARG A 42 7.03 1.50 3.64
C ARG A 42 6.22 2.71 4.13
N PRO A 43 5.25 2.49 5.04
CA PRO A 43 4.33 3.53 5.51
C PRO A 43 5.04 4.55 6.42
N ASP A 44 5.80 5.45 5.79
CA ASP A 44 6.58 6.47 6.47
C ASP A 44 5.71 7.53 7.14
N LEU A 45 6.06 7.86 8.38
CA LEU A 45 5.30 8.80 9.19
C LEU A 45 5.32 10.23 8.62
N LYS A 46 6.43 10.66 8.01
CA LYS A 46 6.53 12.01 7.44
C LYS A 46 5.64 12.14 6.21
N THR A 47 5.63 11.13 5.34
CA THR A 47 4.70 11.07 4.19
C THR A 47 3.25 11.13 4.65
N ALA A 48 2.91 10.38 5.70
CA ALA A 48 1.56 10.34 6.21
C ALA A 48 1.14 11.69 6.86
N ILE A 49 2.02 12.35 7.62
CA ILE A 49 1.79 13.70 8.18
C ILE A 49 1.57 14.71 7.05
N ALA A 50 2.42 14.69 6.01
CA ALA A 50 2.32 15.62 4.89
C ALA A 50 1.00 15.45 4.13
N PHE A 51 0.55 14.20 3.96
CA PHE A 51 -0.76 13.91 3.38
C PHE A 51 -1.90 14.46 4.24
N ASP A 52 -1.85 14.29 5.57
CA ASP A 52 -2.87 14.84 6.47
C ASP A 52 -3.02 16.36 6.32
N MET A 53 -1.90 17.07 6.38
CA MET A 53 -1.89 18.53 6.27
C MET A 53 -2.47 19.01 4.94
N ASP A 54 -2.07 18.37 3.83
CA ASP A 54 -2.60 18.68 2.50
C ASP A 54 -4.13 18.48 2.43
N ILE A 55 -4.63 17.38 3.02
CA ILE A 55 -6.06 17.06 3.04
C ILE A 55 -6.85 18.03 3.91
N GLU A 56 -6.36 18.36 5.11
CA GLU A 56 -7.02 19.31 6.02
C GLU A 56 -7.11 20.72 5.41
N ASP A 57 -6.10 21.13 4.63
CA ASP A 57 -6.09 22.43 3.97
C ASP A 57 -7.10 22.52 2.81
N ARG A 58 -7.46 21.38 2.19
CA ARG A 58 -8.30 21.35 0.98
C ARG A 58 -9.74 20.86 1.19
N LEU A 59 -10.01 20.04 2.22
CA LEU A 59 -11.28 19.32 2.37
C LEU A 59 -11.69 19.13 3.85
N ASP A 60 -12.99 19.09 4.12
CA ASP A 60 -13.51 18.54 5.38
C ASP A 60 -13.69 17.02 5.24
N PHE A 61 -12.70 16.26 5.69
CA PHE A 61 -12.72 14.79 5.62
C PHE A 61 -13.98 14.17 6.24
N ASN A 62 -14.58 14.77 7.28
CA ASN A 62 -15.76 14.18 7.92
C ASN A 62 -17.01 14.29 7.04
N ALA A 63 -17.10 15.34 6.23
CA ALA A 63 -18.21 15.59 5.32
C ALA A 63 -18.18 14.71 4.06
N LEU A 64 -17.04 14.07 3.75
CA LEU A 64 -16.88 13.21 2.58
C LEU A 64 -17.71 11.92 2.68
N SER A 65 -18.19 11.44 1.54
CA SER A 65 -18.78 10.11 1.39
C SER A 65 -17.74 9.00 1.61
N THR A 66 -18.21 7.75 1.80
CA THR A 66 -17.32 6.58 1.86
C THR A 66 -16.44 6.46 0.62
N SER A 67 -17.01 6.67 -0.57
CA SER A 67 -16.25 6.57 -1.82
C SER A 67 -15.13 7.60 -1.86
N GLU A 68 -15.43 8.87 -1.58
CA GLU A 68 -14.43 9.93 -1.58
C GLU A 68 -13.32 9.67 -0.55
N LYS A 69 -13.68 9.17 0.64
CA LYS A 69 -12.67 8.75 1.63
C LYS A 69 -11.83 7.58 1.13
N ALA A 70 -12.43 6.61 0.45
CA ALA A 70 -11.71 5.49 -0.14
C ALA A 70 -10.72 5.99 -1.19
N ASP A 71 -11.12 6.89 -2.07
CA ASP A 71 -10.25 7.48 -3.10
C ASP A 71 -9.03 8.17 -2.46
N LEU A 72 -9.24 8.95 -1.38
CA LEU A 72 -8.14 9.57 -0.64
C LEU A 72 -7.17 8.54 -0.02
N LEU A 73 -7.71 7.52 0.64
CA LEU A 73 -6.89 6.56 1.39
C LEU A 73 -6.20 5.54 0.49
N ILE A 74 -6.89 5.07 -0.55
CA ILE A 74 -6.48 3.97 -1.41
C ILE A 74 -5.73 4.51 -2.64
N ASP A 75 -6.25 5.56 -3.28
CA ASP A 75 -5.71 6.02 -4.57
C ASP A 75 -4.71 7.16 -4.39
N GLU A 76 -4.84 7.99 -3.35
CA GLU A 76 -3.88 9.09 -3.11
C GLU A 76 -2.80 8.74 -2.08
N LEU A 77 -3.14 8.08 -0.96
CA LEU A 77 -2.18 7.81 0.12
C LEU A 77 -1.34 6.55 -0.10
N LEU A 78 -1.96 5.39 -0.39
CA LEU A 78 -1.22 4.13 -0.51
C LEU A 78 -0.07 4.18 -1.52
N PRO A 79 -0.21 4.79 -2.72
CA PRO A 79 0.89 4.85 -3.69
C PRO A 79 2.13 5.56 -3.14
N LYS A 80 1.96 6.51 -2.20
CA LYS A 80 3.08 7.23 -1.56
C LYS A 80 3.90 6.35 -0.61
N PHE A 81 3.41 5.16 -0.26
CA PHE A 81 4.11 4.18 0.56
C PHE A 81 4.73 3.05 -0.24
N CYS A 82 4.55 3.01 -1.56
CA CYS A 82 4.99 1.93 -2.41
C CYS A 82 6.45 2.10 -2.86
N HIS A 83 7.15 0.96 -2.93
CA HIS A 83 8.52 0.84 -3.40
C HIS A 83 8.59 -0.22 -4.51
N PRO A 84 8.39 0.18 -5.79
CA PRO A 84 8.34 -0.74 -6.93
C PRO A 84 9.64 -1.52 -7.13
N ASP A 85 10.78 -0.95 -6.72
CA ASP A 85 12.09 -1.60 -6.76
C ASP A 85 12.19 -2.85 -5.86
N LEU A 86 11.28 -3.00 -4.90
CA LEU A 86 11.19 -4.19 -4.03
C LEU A 86 10.31 -5.29 -4.63
N LEU A 87 9.59 -5.03 -5.72
CA LEU A 87 8.72 -6.01 -6.39
C LEU A 87 9.43 -7.34 -6.72
N PRO A 88 10.70 -7.37 -7.18
CA PRO A 88 11.40 -8.63 -7.44
C PRO A 88 11.48 -9.55 -6.22
N LEU A 89 11.49 -9.01 -5.00
CA LEU A 89 11.52 -9.79 -3.75
C LEU A 89 10.21 -10.55 -3.50
N THR A 90 9.13 -10.15 -4.14
CA THR A 90 7.83 -10.83 -4.03
C THR A 90 7.75 -12.10 -4.86
N GLY A 91 8.62 -12.23 -5.88
CA GLY A 91 8.59 -13.34 -6.84
C GLY A 91 7.48 -13.25 -7.90
N ARG A 92 6.75 -12.13 -7.98
CA ARG A 92 5.73 -11.87 -9.01
C ARG A 92 6.05 -10.59 -9.78
N SER A 93 5.57 -10.50 -11.02
CA SER A 93 5.68 -9.31 -11.87
C SER A 93 4.59 -8.27 -11.61
N ALA A 94 3.50 -8.66 -10.97
CA ALA A 94 2.42 -7.78 -10.55
C ALA A 94 1.62 -8.43 -9.40
N TRP A 95 0.91 -7.58 -8.66
CA TRP A 95 -0.09 -7.96 -7.65
C TRP A 95 -1.35 -7.14 -7.84
N HIS A 96 -2.51 -7.77 -7.74
CA HIS A 96 -3.81 -7.12 -7.68
C HIS A 96 -4.38 -7.23 -6.26
N VAL A 97 -4.70 -6.06 -5.70
CA VAL A 97 -5.27 -5.93 -4.35
C VAL A 97 -6.63 -5.29 -4.48
N ARG A 98 -7.67 -6.03 -4.09
CA ARG A 98 -9.05 -5.53 -4.05
C ARG A 98 -9.42 -5.11 -2.64
N PHE A 99 -9.98 -3.92 -2.53
CA PHE A 99 -10.63 -3.40 -1.34
C PHE A 99 -12.14 -3.39 -1.57
N VAL A 100 -12.90 -4.00 -0.66
CA VAL A 100 -14.36 -3.95 -0.62
C VAL A 100 -14.74 -3.18 0.64
N ILE A 101 -15.10 -1.91 0.47
CA ILE A 101 -15.37 -0.97 1.55
C ILE A 101 -16.87 -0.80 1.76
N ASP A 102 -17.33 -0.95 3.01
CA ASP A 102 -18.73 -0.88 3.42
C ASP A 102 -19.65 -1.81 2.58
N GLY A 103 -19.08 -2.88 2.01
CA GLY A 103 -19.78 -3.85 1.14
C GLY A 103 -20.29 -3.31 -0.20
N THR A 104 -19.95 -2.06 -0.57
CA THR A 104 -20.51 -1.39 -1.76
C THR A 104 -19.48 -0.65 -2.60
N VAL A 105 -18.39 -0.19 -1.99
CA VAL A 105 -17.33 0.53 -2.70
C VAL A 105 -16.20 -0.45 -2.98
N GLU A 106 -16.03 -0.82 -4.24
CA GLU A 106 -14.95 -1.70 -4.68
C GLU A 106 -13.83 -0.89 -5.35
N ARG A 107 -12.59 -1.16 -4.96
CA ARG A 107 -11.37 -0.63 -5.59
C ARG A 107 -10.40 -1.77 -5.81
N THR A 108 -9.96 -1.98 -7.05
CA THR A 108 -8.91 -2.96 -7.37
C THR A 108 -7.67 -2.20 -7.82
N LEU A 109 -6.60 -2.33 -7.04
CA LEU A 109 -5.31 -1.75 -7.35
C LEU A 109 -4.38 -2.79 -7.93
N ARG A 110 -3.58 -2.39 -8.91
CA ARG A 110 -2.46 -3.16 -9.41
C ARG A 110 -1.14 -2.54 -8.95
N PHE A 111 -0.26 -3.38 -8.42
CA PHE A 111 1.10 -3.03 -8.06
C PHE A 111 2.06 -3.77 -8.99
N ASP A 112 2.82 -3.02 -9.80
CA ASP A 112 3.87 -3.54 -10.67
C ASP A 112 5.11 -2.63 -10.69
N ASP A 113 5.97 -2.77 -11.70
CA ASP A 113 7.20 -2.01 -11.87
C ASP A 113 6.99 -0.50 -12.04
N ARG A 114 5.76 -0.08 -12.36
CA ARG A 114 5.34 1.33 -12.44
C ARG A 114 4.78 1.85 -11.13
N GLY A 115 4.62 0.98 -10.13
CA GLY A 115 4.03 1.27 -8.83
C GLY A 115 2.55 0.92 -8.75
N LEU A 116 1.85 1.60 -7.85
CA LEU A 116 0.47 1.31 -7.50
C LEU A 116 -0.49 2.16 -8.33
N HIS A 117 -1.43 1.53 -9.02
CA HIS A 117 -2.40 2.20 -9.88
C HIS A 117 -3.78 1.53 -9.83
N ASP A 118 -4.83 2.31 -10.06
CA ASP A 118 -6.20 1.82 -10.07
C ASP A 118 -6.53 1.09 -11.38
N VAL A 119 -7.02 -0.14 -11.24
CA VAL A 119 -7.48 -1.02 -12.34
C VAL A 119 -8.90 -1.54 -12.06
N SER A 120 -9.68 -0.83 -11.24
CA SER A 120 -11.06 -1.21 -10.87
C SER A 120 -11.97 -1.45 -12.07
N HIS A 121 -11.67 -0.85 -13.22
CA HIS A 121 -12.42 -0.98 -14.46
C HIS A 121 -12.02 -2.20 -15.32
N GLU A 122 -10.93 -2.90 -14.98
CA GLU A 122 -10.37 -3.99 -15.77
C GLU A 122 -10.88 -5.38 -15.35
N ASP A 123 -11.71 -5.48 -14.30
CA ASP A 123 -12.21 -6.72 -13.69
C ASP A 123 -11.11 -7.77 -13.43
N ALA A 124 -9.94 -7.28 -12.99
CA ALA A 124 -8.80 -8.14 -12.67
C ALA A 124 -9.10 -9.00 -11.42
N TRP A 125 -8.72 -10.28 -11.48
CA TRP A 125 -8.84 -11.19 -10.35
C TRP A 125 -7.82 -10.83 -9.25
N PRO A 126 -8.23 -10.60 -8.00
CA PRO A 126 -7.32 -10.15 -6.95
C PRO A 126 -6.60 -11.32 -6.29
N GLU A 127 -5.28 -11.21 -6.15
CA GLU A 127 -4.48 -12.07 -5.29
C GLU A 127 -4.77 -11.83 -3.80
N ILE A 128 -5.17 -10.59 -3.47
CA ILE A 128 -5.51 -10.17 -2.10
C ILE A 128 -6.83 -9.40 -2.15
N GLU A 129 -7.83 -9.84 -1.40
CA GLU A 129 -9.09 -9.13 -1.22
C GLU A 129 -9.26 -8.78 0.26
N ILE A 130 -9.44 -7.50 0.56
CA ILE A 130 -9.67 -6.97 1.91
C ILE A 130 -11.07 -6.37 1.96
N GLU A 131 -11.95 -6.97 2.75
CA GLU A 131 -13.31 -6.46 3.01
C GLU A 131 -13.34 -5.79 4.38
N THR A 132 -13.76 -4.53 4.46
CA THR A 132 -13.82 -3.78 5.72
C THR A 132 -14.73 -2.56 5.63
N ASP A 133 -14.88 -1.81 6.72
CA ASP A 133 -15.52 -0.49 6.71
C ASP A 133 -14.49 0.65 6.63
N ILE A 134 -14.89 1.82 6.15
CA ILE A 134 -13.96 2.94 5.90
C ILE A 134 -13.24 3.42 7.16
N LEU A 135 -13.91 3.37 8.32
CA LEU A 135 -13.32 3.80 9.59
C LEU A 135 -12.33 2.76 10.13
N THR A 136 -12.60 1.48 9.90
CA THR A 136 -11.67 0.39 10.20
C THR A 136 -10.45 0.46 9.29
N LEU A 137 -10.60 0.70 7.98
CA LEU A 137 -9.47 0.92 7.07
C LEU A 137 -8.56 2.05 7.57
N LEU A 138 -9.15 3.21 7.88
CA LEU A 138 -8.44 4.35 8.44
C LEU A 138 -7.69 3.98 9.74
N ALA A 139 -8.34 3.26 10.64
CA ALA A 139 -7.76 2.82 11.90
C ALA A 139 -6.62 1.80 11.72
N MET A 140 -6.69 0.95 10.69
CA MET A 140 -5.64 0.00 10.32
C MET A 140 -4.42 0.70 9.71
N LEU A 141 -4.62 1.65 8.78
CA LEU A 141 -3.54 2.45 8.21
C LEU A 141 -2.76 3.18 9.30
N ARG A 142 -3.47 3.83 10.23
CA ARG A 142 -2.84 4.49 11.40
C ARG A 142 -2.03 3.53 12.26
N ALA A 143 -2.56 2.34 12.52
CA ALA A 143 -1.85 1.32 13.31
C ALA A 143 -0.55 0.90 12.60
N GLU A 144 -0.60 0.74 11.28
CA GLU A 144 0.51 0.26 10.48
C GLU A 144 1.61 1.32 10.32
N ILE A 145 1.25 2.58 10.06
CA ILE A 145 2.19 3.72 10.07
C ILE A 145 2.89 3.82 11.43
N ALA A 146 2.13 3.73 12.53
CA ALA A 146 2.70 3.79 13.88
C ALA A 146 3.63 2.60 14.15
N ARG A 147 3.23 1.39 13.76
CA ARG A 147 4.05 0.17 13.90
C ARG A 147 5.37 0.33 13.15
N PHE A 148 5.33 0.74 11.89
CA PHE A 148 6.50 0.93 11.05
C PHE A 148 7.44 2.00 11.60
N HIS A 149 6.90 3.12 12.11
CA HIS A 149 7.70 4.16 12.74
C HIS A 149 8.41 3.68 14.02
N MET A 150 7.79 2.77 14.78
CA MET A 150 8.39 2.19 15.99
C MET A 150 9.44 1.14 15.67
N THR A 151 9.20 0.27 14.69
CA THR A 151 10.12 -0.83 14.35
C THR A 151 11.25 -0.40 13.43
N LYS A 152 11.05 0.65 12.62
CA LYS A 152 12.00 1.19 11.63
C LYS A 152 12.74 0.09 10.87
N PRO A 153 12.01 -0.80 10.19
CA PRO A 153 12.64 -1.93 9.52
C PRO A 153 13.63 -1.42 8.47
N ARG A 154 14.79 -2.07 8.38
CA ARG A 154 15.81 -1.71 7.39
C ARG A 154 15.27 -1.87 5.97
N TYR A 155 15.85 -1.11 5.04
CA TYR A 155 15.56 -1.31 3.63
C TYR A 155 16.09 -2.69 3.21
N PRO A 156 15.27 -3.55 2.57
CA PRO A 156 15.71 -4.85 2.11
C PRO A 156 16.86 -4.73 1.09
N GLU A 157 17.75 -5.72 1.07
CA GLU A 157 18.74 -5.83 0.00
C GLU A 157 18.07 -6.41 -1.24
N VAL A 158 18.03 -5.62 -2.31
CA VAL A 158 17.54 -6.07 -3.61
C VAL A 158 18.72 -6.72 -4.36
N PRO A 159 18.59 -7.95 -4.86
CA PRO A 159 19.61 -8.56 -5.71
C PRO A 159 19.90 -7.61 -6.87
N ARG A 160 21.16 -7.20 -7.01
CA ARG A 160 21.59 -6.48 -8.22
C ARG A 160 21.42 -7.44 -9.38
N VAL A 161 20.61 -7.07 -10.36
CA VAL A 161 20.67 -7.70 -11.67
C VAL A 161 22.11 -7.44 -12.14
N GLN A 162 22.91 -8.49 -12.31
CA GLN A 162 24.12 -8.38 -13.12
C GLN A 162 23.60 -8.08 -14.51
N ASP A 163 23.56 -6.80 -14.89
CA ASP A 163 23.49 -6.44 -16.29
C ASP A 163 24.62 -7.20 -16.96
N GLY A 164 24.26 -8.15 -17.81
CA GLY A 164 25.23 -8.96 -18.52
C GLY A 164 26.20 -8.03 -19.21
N GLU A 165 27.48 -8.21 -18.93
CA GLU A 165 28.55 -7.60 -19.71
C GLU A 165 28.23 -7.84 -21.19
N GLU A 166 27.88 -6.78 -21.92
CA GLU A 166 28.00 -6.78 -23.37
C GLU A 166 29.49 -6.94 -23.65
N VAL A 167 29.93 -8.18 -23.82
CA VAL A 167 31.24 -8.49 -24.38
C VAL A 167 31.19 -8.00 -25.82
N MET A 168 31.69 -6.78 -26.05
CA MET A 168 32.02 -6.32 -27.39
C MET A 168 33.19 -7.16 -27.91
N ASP A 169 32.89 -8.25 -28.60
CA ASP A 169 33.84 -8.86 -29.53
C ASP A 169 33.94 -7.94 -30.76
N GLU A 170 34.86 -6.97 -30.71
CA GLU A 170 35.33 -6.24 -31.90
C GLU A 170 36.21 -7.16 -32.76
N ASP A 171 35.58 -8.04 -33.53
CA ASP A 171 36.22 -8.78 -34.62
C ASP A 171 35.99 -8.05 -35.95
N VAL A 172 36.70 -6.93 -36.18
CA VAL A 172 36.81 -6.34 -37.51
C VAL A 172 38.18 -5.68 -37.71
N THR A 173 39.11 -6.38 -38.37
CA THR A 173 39.82 -5.86 -39.54
C THR A 173 40.45 -7.01 -40.33
N GLY A 174 39.68 -7.52 -41.28
CA GLY A 174 40.21 -8.20 -42.46
C GLY A 174 39.83 -7.38 -43.69
N TRP A 175 40.76 -7.33 -44.64
CA TRP A 175 40.73 -6.75 -46.00
C TRP A 175 41.25 -5.31 -46.15
#